data_AF-A0A9P9Y9X8-F1
#
_entry.id   AF-A0A9P9Y9X8-F1
#
_cell.length_a   1.000
_cell.length_b   1.000
_cell.length_c   1.000
_cell.angle_alpha   90.00
_cell.angle_beta   90.00
_cell.angle_gamma   90.00
#
_symmetry.space_group_name_H-M   'P 1'
#
loop_
_entity.id
_entity.type
_entity.pdbx_description
1 polymer ?
#
loop_
_entity_poly.entity_id
_entity_poly.type
_entity_poly.pdbx_seq_one_letter_code
_entity_poly.pdbx_strand_id
1 'polypeptide(L)'
;MLFLQSLQLSRIAHCQLNPLKYCLDTIAQRFALITTTYQLAYCYTVLEFNARPKIATDYGFKLLWNMSDETWFPFDPYLLKISNKYIADNYNVYQYNGTEDCSSAENALTRYLDSESVEEDEFLTADKR
;
A
#
# COMPACT_ATOMS: atom_id res chain seq x y z
N MET A 1 -9.49 -10.77 -20.22
CA MET A 1 -9.27 -11.97 -19.39
C MET A 1 -7.96 -12.71 -19.75
N LEU A 2 -7.69 -13.04 -21.02
CA LEU A 2 -6.49 -13.80 -21.44
C LEU A 2 -5.15 -13.15 -21.04
N PHE A 3 -5.04 -11.81 -21.12
CA PHE A 3 -3.82 -11.10 -20.73
C PHE A 3 -3.45 -11.31 -19.24
N LEU A 4 -4.41 -11.17 -18.33
CA LEU A 4 -4.15 -11.31 -16.89
C LEU A 4 -3.72 -12.74 -16.51
N GLN A 5 -4.27 -13.75 -17.17
CA GLN A 5 -3.87 -15.15 -16.96
C GLN A 5 -2.45 -15.42 -17.50
N SER A 6 -2.03 -14.73 -18.57
CA SER A 6 -0.69 -14.86 -19.13
C SER A 6 0.44 -14.32 -18.23
N LEU A 7 0.10 -13.52 -17.20
CA LEU A 7 1.08 -12.98 -16.24
C LEU A 7 1.69 -14.04 -15.31
N GLN A 8 1.14 -15.27 -15.28
CA GLN A 8 1.64 -16.38 -14.46
C GLN A 8 1.81 -16.05 -12.96
N LEU A 9 0.94 -15.20 -12.40
CA LEU A 9 1.04 -14.70 -11.02
C LEU A 9 1.10 -15.82 -9.98
N SER A 10 0.34 -16.90 -10.17
CA SER A 10 0.38 -18.07 -9.28
C SER A 10 1.79 -18.68 -9.21
N ARG A 11 2.48 -18.81 -10.36
CA ARG A 11 3.84 -19.34 -10.41
C ARG A 11 4.84 -18.43 -9.70
N ILE A 12 4.69 -17.11 -9.85
CA ILE A 12 5.55 -16.11 -9.21
C ILE A 12 5.36 -16.14 -7.69
N ALA A 13 4.11 -16.15 -7.22
CA ALA A 13 3.78 -16.15 -5.79
C ALA A 13 4.29 -17.41 -5.05
N HIS A 14 4.32 -18.57 -5.73
CA HIS A 14 4.73 -19.86 -5.15
C HIS A 14 6.17 -20.28 -5.53
N CYS A 15 6.95 -19.40 -6.16
CA CYS A 15 8.31 -19.76 -6.55
C CYS A 15 9.24 -19.90 -5.33
N GLN A 16 10.36 -20.62 -5.51
CA GLN A 16 11.32 -20.86 -4.43
C GLN A 16 11.95 -19.59 -3.86
N LEU A 17 12.03 -18.51 -4.66
CA LEU A 17 12.53 -17.20 -4.22
C LEU A 17 11.57 -16.52 -3.24
N ASN A 18 10.29 -16.91 -3.21
CA ASN A 18 9.27 -16.44 -2.29
C ASN A 18 9.24 -14.90 -2.15
N PRO A 19 8.92 -14.17 -3.23
CA PRO A 19 8.95 -12.71 -3.24
C PRO A 19 8.03 -12.10 -2.18
N LEU A 20 6.90 -12.75 -1.87
CA LEU A 20 5.95 -12.31 -0.85
C LEU A 20 6.51 -12.31 0.58
N LYS A 21 7.66 -12.95 0.85
CA LYS A 21 8.34 -12.89 2.15
C LYS A 21 9.03 -11.53 2.38
N TYR A 22 9.38 -10.83 1.31
CA TYR A 22 10.20 -9.62 1.34
C TYR A 22 9.41 -8.35 1.01
N CYS A 23 8.22 -8.47 0.43
CA CYS A 23 7.32 -7.33 0.23
C CYS A 23 6.79 -6.81 1.57
N LEU A 24 6.44 -5.51 1.60
CA LEU A 24 5.71 -4.91 2.72
C LEU A 24 4.42 -5.70 3.01
N ASP A 25 4.18 -6.04 4.28
CA ASP A 25 3.08 -6.91 4.70
C ASP A 25 1.72 -6.40 4.19
N THR A 26 1.48 -5.09 4.25
CA THR A 26 0.23 -4.47 3.76
C THR A 26 0.07 -4.66 2.26
N ILE A 27 1.12 -4.46 1.46
CA ILE A 27 1.10 -4.65 0.00
C ILE A 27 0.90 -6.12 -0.37
N ALA A 28 1.58 -7.03 0.32
CA ALA A 28 1.44 -8.48 0.09
C ALA A 28 0.01 -8.96 0.38
N GLN A 29 -0.61 -8.47 1.45
CA GLN A 29 -2.02 -8.76 1.78
C GLN A 29 -2.99 -8.18 0.73
N ARG A 30 -2.80 -6.92 0.32
CA ARG A 30 -3.63 -6.30 -0.74
C ARG A 30 -3.50 -7.07 -2.06
N PHE A 31 -2.28 -7.48 -2.43
CA PHE A 31 -2.04 -8.32 -3.61
C PHE A 31 -2.77 -9.66 -3.53
N ALA A 32 -2.70 -10.35 -2.38
CA ALA A 32 -3.40 -11.63 -2.17
C ALA A 32 -4.93 -11.48 -2.28
N LEU A 33 -5.49 -10.40 -1.73
CA LEU A 33 -6.91 -10.07 -1.83
C LEU A 33 -7.33 -9.90 -3.30
N ILE A 34 -6.68 -8.97 -4.00
CA ILE A 34 -7.02 -8.63 -5.40
C ILE A 34 -6.89 -9.87 -6.30
N THR A 35 -5.76 -10.57 -6.22
CA THR A 35 -5.53 -11.76 -7.07
C THR A 35 -6.51 -12.89 -6.78
N THR A 36 -6.99 -13.03 -5.54
CA THR A 36 -8.03 -14.00 -5.18
C THR A 36 -9.39 -13.58 -5.72
N THR A 37 -9.78 -12.31 -5.58
CA THR A 37 -11.05 -11.77 -6.10
C THR A 37 -11.20 -12.00 -7.60
N TYR A 38 -10.11 -11.84 -8.36
CA TYR A 38 -10.09 -12.05 -9.81
C TYR A 38 -9.67 -13.47 -10.23
N GLN A 39 -9.54 -14.41 -9.29
CA GLN A 39 -9.16 -15.81 -9.54
C GLN A 39 -7.85 -15.97 -10.34
N LEU A 40 -6.88 -15.08 -10.09
CA LEU A 40 -5.58 -15.07 -10.74
C LEU A 40 -4.53 -15.88 -9.97
N ALA A 41 -4.53 -15.77 -8.64
CA ALA A 41 -3.64 -16.50 -7.75
C ALA A 41 -4.22 -16.56 -6.33
N TYR A 42 -3.97 -17.64 -5.61
CA TYR A 42 -4.38 -17.83 -4.22
C TYR A 42 -3.14 -17.80 -3.34
N CYS A 43 -2.86 -16.65 -2.72
CA CYS A 43 -1.57 -16.40 -2.07
C CYS A 43 -1.61 -16.50 -0.54
N TYR A 44 -2.79 -16.62 0.07
CA TYR A 44 -2.97 -16.58 1.52
C TYR A 44 -2.20 -17.68 2.27
N THR A 45 -2.11 -18.89 1.71
CA THR A 45 -1.35 -19.99 2.31
C THR A 45 0.15 -19.70 2.37
N VAL A 46 0.69 -19.05 1.33
CA VAL A 46 2.08 -18.59 1.28
C VAL A 46 2.32 -17.50 2.32
N LEU A 47 1.42 -16.53 2.42
CA LEU A 47 1.51 -15.47 3.43
C LEU A 47 1.46 -16.01 4.85
N GLU A 48 0.55 -16.94 5.14
CA GLU A 48 0.45 -17.58 6.46
C GLU A 48 1.73 -18.35 6.79
N PHE A 49 2.31 -19.06 5.82
CA PHE A 49 3.58 -19.75 6.01
C PHE A 49 4.75 -18.78 6.26
N ASN A 50 4.77 -17.63 5.56
CA ASN A 50 5.79 -16.60 5.72
C ASN A 50 5.73 -15.88 7.07
N ALA A 51 4.52 -15.76 7.64
CA ALA A 51 4.29 -15.16 8.95
C ALA A 51 4.75 -16.05 10.11
N ARG A 52 4.90 -17.37 9.91
CA ARG A 52 5.31 -18.30 10.96
C ARG A 52 6.77 -18.04 11.35
N PRO A 53 7.05 -17.73 12.63
CA PRO A 53 8.43 -17.54 13.10
C PRO A 53 9.17 -18.88 13.04
N LYS A 54 10.19 -18.97 12.19
CA LYS A 54 11.13 -20.10 12.20
C LYS A 54 12.11 -19.87 13.35
N ILE A 55 11.98 -20.69 14.39
CA ILE A 55 12.89 -20.68 15.54
C ILE A 55 14.28 -21.06 15.01
N ALA A 56 15.25 -20.17 15.29
CA ALA A 56 16.67 -20.21 14.92
C ALA A 56 17.06 -19.61 13.55
N THR A 57 18.12 -18.77 13.58
CA THR A 57 18.96 -18.20 12.50
C THR A 57 18.58 -16.91 11.74
N ASP A 58 17.31 -16.53 11.53
CA ASP A 58 17.00 -15.44 10.57
C ASP A 58 16.81 -14.02 11.18
N TYR A 59 16.98 -13.87 12.51
CA TYR A 59 16.75 -12.60 13.21
C TYR A 59 17.68 -11.46 12.74
N GLY A 60 18.89 -11.78 12.25
CA GLY A 60 19.87 -10.77 11.84
C GLY A 60 19.57 -10.10 10.50
N PHE A 61 18.99 -10.82 9.54
CA PHE A 61 18.77 -10.31 8.17
C PHE A 61 17.45 -9.54 8.05
N LYS A 62 16.40 -9.98 8.77
CA LYS A 62 15.06 -9.35 8.75
C LYS A 62 15.02 -7.95 9.40
N LEU A 63 15.93 -7.64 10.33
CA LEU A 63 15.99 -6.32 10.97
C LEU A 63 16.78 -5.29 10.16
N LEU A 64 17.70 -5.74 9.30
CA LEU A 64 18.63 -4.84 8.59
C LEU A 64 18.08 -4.34 7.24
N TRP A 65 17.22 -5.12 6.57
CA TRP A 65 16.71 -4.79 5.22
C TRP A 65 15.30 -4.18 5.21
N ASN A 66 14.49 -4.36 6.27
CA ASN A 66 13.03 -4.24 6.15
C ASN A 66 12.38 -2.91 6.53
N MET A 67 13.10 -1.85 6.89
CA MET A 67 12.43 -0.74 7.58
C MET A 67 12.54 0.65 6.95
N SER A 68 13.41 0.89 5.96
CA SER A 68 13.59 2.27 5.47
C SER A 68 13.16 2.52 4.03
N ASP A 69 13.35 1.57 3.12
CA ASP A 69 13.24 1.88 1.68
C ASP A 69 11.96 1.33 1.02
N GLU A 70 11.33 0.30 1.60
CA GLU A 70 10.14 -0.39 1.05
C GLU A 70 8.81 0.27 1.42
N THR A 71 8.83 1.36 2.21
CA THR A 71 7.63 2.07 2.69
C THR A 71 7.43 3.44 2.04
N TRP A 72 8.36 3.88 1.20
CA TRP A 72 8.24 5.15 0.50
C TRP A 72 7.60 4.96 -0.89
N PHE A 73 6.42 5.55 -1.08
CA PHE A 73 5.73 5.58 -2.36
C PHE A 73 5.74 7.01 -2.92
N PRO A 74 6.47 7.28 -4.02
CA PRO A 74 6.61 8.64 -4.58
C PRO A 74 5.30 9.31 -4.97
N PHE A 75 4.27 8.50 -5.23
CA PHE A 75 2.95 8.93 -5.69
C PHE A 75 1.88 8.59 -4.66
N ASP A 76 2.23 8.62 -3.38
CA ASP A 76 1.21 8.69 -2.32
C ASP A 76 0.40 9.99 -2.45
N PRO A 77 -0.79 10.06 -1.81
CA PRO A 77 -1.70 11.18 -1.96
C PRO A 77 -1.04 12.54 -1.75
N TYR A 78 -1.26 13.45 -2.71
CA TYR A 78 -0.68 14.78 -2.67
C TYR A 78 -1.36 15.66 -1.61
N LEU A 79 -0.61 16.05 -0.58
CA LEU A 79 -1.16 16.73 0.61
C LEU A 79 -1.29 18.26 0.47
N LEU A 80 -0.54 18.89 -0.42
CA LEU A 80 -0.47 20.36 -0.50
C LEU A 80 -1.71 20.94 -1.21
N LYS A 81 -2.63 21.53 -0.43
CA LYS A 81 -3.94 22.04 -0.89
C LYS A 81 -3.84 23.01 -2.09
N ILE A 82 -2.92 23.97 -2.05
CA ILE A 82 -2.82 25.04 -3.07
C ILE A 82 -2.36 24.50 -4.43
N SER A 83 -1.35 23.64 -4.43
CA SER A 83 -0.76 23.06 -5.64
C SER A 83 -1.47 21.79 -6.11
N ASN A 84 -2.35 21.21 -5.29
CA ASN A 84 -3.09 19.99 -5.64
C ASN A 84 -3.89 20.16 -6.94
N LYS A 85 -4.42 21.36 -7.20
CA LYS A 85 -5.15 21.68 -8.44
C LYS A 85 -4.38 21.37 -9.73
N TYR A 86 -3.05 21.31 -9.70
CA TYR A 86 -2.23 20.97 -10.87
C TYR A 86 -1.99 19.47 -11.05
N ILE A 87 -2.21 18.68 -10.01
CA ILE A 87 -1.90 17.24 -9.96
C ILE A 87 -3.19 16.41 -9.93
N ALA A 88 -4.27 16.94 -9.32
CA ALA A 88 -5.53 16.24 -9.08
C ALA A 88 -6.09 15.54 -10.32
N ASP A 89 -6.12 16.21 -11.48
CA ASP A 89 -6.67 15.65 -12.72
C ASP A 89 -5.89 14.44 -13.24
N ASN A 90 -4.61 14.32 -12.88
CA ASN A 90 -3.71 13.23 -13.31
C ASN A 90 -3.43 12.21 -12.20
N TYR A 91 -4.00 12.38 -11.02
CA TYR A 91 -3.76 11.51 -9.87
C TYR A 91 -4.80 10.40 -9.81
N ASN A 92 -4.36 9.14 -9.87
CA ASN A 92 -5.25 8.00 -9.73
C ASN A 92 -5.45 7.67 -8.24
N VAL A 93 -6.56 8.13 -7.67
CA VAL A 93 -6.91 7.83 -6.28
C VAL A 93 -7.21 6.34 -6.14
N TYR A 94 -6.57 5.70 -5.17
CA TYR A 94 -6.84 4.31 -4.84
C TYR A 94 -8.30 4.10 -4.44
N GLN A 95 -9.02 3.26 -5.17
CA GLN A 95 -10.43 2.91 -4.90
C GLN A 95 -10.48 1.53 -4.23
N TYR A 96 -10.89 1.48 -2.96
CA TYR A 96 -11.08 0.23 -2.26
C TYR A 96 -12.48 -0.36 -2.55
N ASN A 97 -12.53 -1.43 -3.33
CA ASN A 97 -13.79 -2.11 -3.69
C ASN A 97 -14.07 -3.37 -2.83
N GLY A 98 -13.35 -3.58 -1.73
CA GLY A 98 -13.51 -4.77 -0.88
C GLY A 98 -14.63 -4.60 0.14
N THR A 99 -15.53 -5.59 0.23
CA THR A 99 -16.41 -5.77 1.38
C THR A 99 -15.59 -6.33 2.55
N GLU A 100 -15.43 -5.50 3.59
CA GLU A 100 -15.08 -5.83 4.98
C GLU A 100 -13.59 -6.10 5.34
N ASP A 101 -13.23 -5.54 6.50
CA ASP A 101 -12.11 -5.82 7.42
C ASP A 101 -10.67 -5.37 7.11
N CYS A 102 -10.47 -4.08 6.80
CA CYS A 102 -9.22 -3.39 7.18
C CYS A 102 -9.42 -1.87 7.37
N SER A 103 -10.38 -1.48 8.21
CA SER A 103 -10.87 -0.08 8.29
C SER A 103 -10.24 0.76 9.42
N SER A 104 -9.26 0.25 10.15
CA SER A 104 -8.76 0.95 11.35
C SER A 104 -7.67 1.99 11.07
N ALA A 105 -6.81 1.79 10.07
CA ALA A 105 -5.66 2.67 9.84
C ALA A 105 -5.98 3.85 8.88
N GLU A 106 -6.69 3.60 7.78
CA GLU A 106 -6.96 4.61 6.75
C GLU A 106 -7.92 5.70 7.25
N ASN A 107 -8.91 5.35 8.09
CA ASN A 107 -9.83 6.31 8.70
C ASN A 107 -9.14 7.26 9.70
N ALA A 108 -7.98 6.92 10.25
CA ALA A 108 -7.28 7.78 11.20
C ALA A 108 -6.57 8.95 10.49
N LEU A 109 -5.99 8.69 9.30
CA LEU A 109 -5.25 9.69 8.52
C LEU A 109 -6.18 10.76 7.94
N THR A 110 -7.33 10.34 7.37
CA THR A 110 -8.34 11.26 6.85
C THR A 110 -8.93 12.15 7.95
N ARG A 111 -9.17 11.58 9.15
CA ARG A 111 -9.67 12.36 10.30
C ARG A 111 -8.64 13.35 10.83
N TYR A 112 -7.34 13.03 10.77
CA TYR A 112 -6.27 13.94 11.18
C TYR A 112 -6.13 15.14 10.22
N LEU A 113 -6.15 14.88 8.91
CA LEU A 113 -6.04 15.91 7.87
C LEU A 113 -7.25 16.88 7.84
N ASP A 114 -8.44 16.40 8.17
CA ASP A 114 -9.68 17.20 8.27
C ASP A 114 -9.75 18.01 9.59
N SER A 115 -8.92 17.65 10.58
CA SER A 115 -8.83 18.38 11.86
C SER A 115 -7.88 19.58 11.78
N GLU A 116 -6.86 19.54 10.91
CA GLU A 116 -5.89 20.64 10.71
C GLU A 116 -6.35 21.70 9.70
N SER A 117 -7.58 21.61 9.16
CA SER A 117 -8.08 22.54 8.12
C SER A 117 -8.85 23.77 8.62
N VAL A 118 -8.84 24.10 9.91
CA VAL A 118 -9.65 25.21 10.44
C VAL A 118 -8.86 26.52 10.62
N GLU A 119 -7.55 26.54 10.42
CA GLU A 119 -6.80 27.82 10.37
C GLU A 119 -6.52 28.18 8.91
N GLU A 120 -7.39 29.01 8.34
CA GLU A 120 -7.09 29.75 7.12
C GLU A 120 -5.85 30.61 7.40
N ASP A 121 -4.68 30.17 6.91
CA ASP A 121 -3.43 30.93 7.01
C ASP A 121 -3.56 32.29 6.30
N GLU A 122 -3.98 33.30 7.07
CA GLU A 122 -4.14 34.71 6.70
C GLU A 122 -2.87 35.32 6.08
N PHE A 123 -1.72 34.65 6.25
CA PHE A 123 -0.43 35.04 5.70
C PHE A 123 -0.35 34.98 4.15
N LEU A 124 -1.12 34.11 3.49
CA LEU A 124 -1.01 33.91 2.03
C LEU A 124 -1.95 34.78 1.19
N THR A 125 -2.90 35.48 1.81
CA THR A 125 -3.84 36.36 1.10
C THR A 125 -3.32 37.80 0.95
N ALA A 126 -2.21 38.14 1.60
CA ALA A 126 -1.69 39.50 1.68
C ALA A 126 -0.98 40.03 0.42
N ASP A 127 -0.69 39.18 -0.58
CA ASP A 127 0.08 39.58 -1.77
C ASP A 127 -0.71 39.45 -3.08
N LYS A 128 -1.91 40.03 -3.09
CA LYS A 128 -2.60 40.40 -4.33
C LYS A 128 -2.68 41.92 -4.42
N ARG A 129 -1.64 42.52 -4.98
CA ARG A 129 -1.64 43.91 -5.44
C ARG A 129 -1.75 43.96 -6.96
#